data_AF-A0A4R2KHN4-F1
#
_entry.id   AF-A0A4R2KHN4-F1
#
_cell.length_a   1.000
_cell.length_b   1.000
_cell.length_c   1.000
_cell.angle_alpha   90.00
_cell.angle_beta   90.00
_cell.angle_gamma   90.00
#
_symmetry.space_group_name_H-M   'P 1'
#
loop_
_entity.id
_entity.type
_entity.pdbx_description
1 polymer ?
#
loop_
_entity_poly.entity_id
_entity_poly.type
_entity_poly.pdbx_seq_one_letter_code
_entity_poly.pdbx_strand_id
1 'polypeptide(L)'
;MVLVVNMRVFGVAGLALVGSLAVASASTIDLDYVGQEKGAVNTYFRFLGKNMGASAGGFTFDVAGTGDRLLGWCVDIDHVLIQSATPYTPNPGLFGSEVVTNLDRLFTQHYADVVDAVSSAAFQVAIWELVYDGGNVSLGGGAFSLRGATPDSVEDKAADFLVLDERAGGYLLTFLDSQASPVKSQNLVTAAPAPVPLPASAALMLAGLAAFAFARQGRRA
;
A
#
# COMPACT_ATOMS: atom_id res chain seq x y z
N MET A 1 -73.56 -27.61 12.13
CA MET A 1 -73.29 -26.90 10.85
C MET A 1 -71.80 -26.67 10.78
N VAL A 2 -71.19 -27.21 9.74
CA VAL A 2 -69.75 -27.39 9.52
C VAL A 2 -69.09 -26.04 9.19
N LEU A 3 -67.93 -25.75 9.79
CA LEU A 3 -66.81 -25.20 9.03
C LEU A 3 -65.48 -25.60 9.68
N VAL A 4 -64.82 -26.56 9.06
CA VAL A 4 -63.41 -26.90 9.25
C VAL A 4 -62.60 -25.86 8.46
N VAL A 5 -61.59 -25.25 9.08
CA VAL A 5 -60.49 -24.62 8.34
C VAL A 5 -59.19 -25.25 8.82
N ASN A 6 -58.64 -26.11 7.95
CA ASN A 6 -57.29 -26.64 8.02
C ASN A 6 -56.29 -25.49 7.90
N MET A 7 -55.43 -25.30 8.91
CA MET A 7 -54.23 -24.48 8.76
C MET A 7 -53.00 -25.35 9.01
N ARG A 8 -52.47 -25.90 7.91
CA ARG A 8 -51.10 -26.41 7.84
C ARG A 8 -50.21 -25.20 7.56
N VAL A 9 -49.38 -24.82 8.53
CA VAL A 9 -48.24 -23.92 8.27
C VAL A 9 -46.99 -24.61 8.76
N PHE A 10 -46.05 -24.72 7.82
CA PHE A 10 -44.79 -25.41 7.89
C PHE A 10 -43.85 -24.72 8.89
N GLY A 11 -43.09 -25.54 9.63
CA GLY A 11 -42.05 -25.07 10.53
C GLY A 11 -40.94 -24.35 9.78
N VAL A 12 -40.54 -23.19 10.31
CA VAL A 12 -39.30 -22.51 9.94
C VAL A 12 -38.36 -22.66 11.13
N ALA A 13 -37.46 -23.64 11.05
CA ALA A 13 -36.31 -23.72 11.93
C ALA A 13 -35.32 -22.63 11.49
N GLY A 14 -35.30 -21.51 12.22
CA GLY A 14 -34.29 -20.47 12.05
C GLY A 14 -32.96 -20.95 12.60
N LEU A 15 -32.04 -21.35 11.72
CA LEU A 15 -30.65 -21.61 12.06
C LEU A 15 -29.92 -20.25 12.16
N ALA A 16 -29.86 -19.68 13.37
CA ALA A 16 -29.06 -18.49 13.64
C ALA A 16 -27.58 -18.90 13.74
N LEU A 17 -26.83 -18.76 12.65
CA LEU A 17 -25.37 -18.75 12.68
C LEU A 17 -24.90 -17.43 13.30
N VAL A 18 -24.76 -17.42 14.63
CA VAL A 18 -23.97 -16.40 15.33
C VAL A 18 -22.50 -16.73 15.09
N GLY A 19 -21.99 -16.34 13.92
CA GLY A 19 -20.55 -16.31 13.68
C GLY A 19 -19.95 -15.21 14.56
N SER A 20 -19.27 -15.60 15.63
CA SER A 20 -18.42 -14.69 16.41
C SER A 20 -17.39 -14.08 15.46
N LEU A 21 -17.53 -12.79 15.16
CA LEU A 21 -16.52 -12.01 14.47
C LEU A 21 -15.29 -11.97 15.38
N ALA A 22 -14.32 -12.83 15.11
CA ALA A 22 -12.98 -12.66 15.65
C ALA A 22 -12.46 -11.34 15.07
N VAL A 23 -12.34 -10.32 15.91
CA VAL A 23 -11.64 -9.10 15.55
C VAL A 23 -10.18 -9.52 15.36
N ALA A 24 -9.70 -9.53 14.12
CA ALA A 24 -8.29 -9.68 13.85
C ALA A 24 -7.57 -8.46 14.41
N SER A 25 -6.84 -8.62 15.52
CA SER A 25 -5.90 -7.60 15.96
C SER A 25 -4.81 -7.49 14.90
N ALA A 26 -4.53 -6.27 14.42
CA ALA A 26 -3.39 -6.04 13.54
C ALA A 26 -2.11 -6.49 14.25
N SER A 27 -1.38 -7.44 13.65
CA SER A 27 -0.11 -7.90 14.22
C SER A 27 0.95 -6.82 14.08
N THR A 28 1.63 -6.50 15.16
CA THR A 28 2.81 -5.63 15.14
C THR A 28 3.96 -6.35 14.43
N ILE A 29 4.69 -5.62 13.58
CA ILE A 29 5.96 -6.04 12.99
C ILE A 29 7.07 -5.12 13.49
N ASP A 30 8.23 -5.68 13.82
CA ASP A 30 9.40 -4.89 14.16
C ASP A 30 10.28 -4.74 12.92
N LEU A 31 10.59 -3.49 12.58
CA LEU A 31 11.44 -3.14 11.46
C LEU A 31 12.75 -2.57 11.98
N ASP A 32 13.87 -3.17 11.57
CA ASP A 32 15.22 -2.69 11.89
C ASP A 32 15.86 -2.07 10.64
N TYR A 33 16.33 -0.84 10.76
CA TYR A 33 16.77 -0.06 9.60
C TYR A 33 18.13 -0.55 9.08
N VAL A 34 18.20 -0.80 7.78
CA VAL A 34 19.41 -1.26 7.10
C VAL A 34 20.08 -0.11 6.35
N GLY A 35 19.30 0.72 5.66
CA GLY A 35 19.85 1.76 4.78
C GLY A 35 18.85 2.27 3.76
N GLN A 36 19.36 3.00 2.77
CA GLN A 36 18.62 3.40 1.56
C GLN A 36 19.33 2.75 0.36
N GLU A 37 19.02 1.49 0.05
CA GLU A 37 19.79 0.68 -0.91
C GLU A 37 19.78 1.23 -2.34
N LYS A 38 18.68 1.87 -2.75
CA LYS A 38 18.59 2.57 -4.04
C LYS A 38 19.29 3.94 -4.01
N GLY A 39 19.82 4.35 -2.87
CA GLY A 39 20.39 5.66 -2.62
C GLY A 39 19.32 6.70 -2.23
N ALA A 40 19.81 7.87 -1.86
CA ALA A 40 19.01 9.00 -1.42
C ALA A 40 19.68 10.31 -1.80
N VAL A 41 18.89 11.38 -1.84
CA VAL A 41 19.36 12.73 -2.17
C VAL A 41 18.84 13.71 -1.12
N ASN A 42 19.72 14.60 -0.66
CA ASN A 42 19.32 15.70 0.21
C ASN A 42 18.32 16.59 -0.53
N THR A 43 17.10 16.62 -0.01
CA THR A 43 15.99 17.38 -0.56
C THR A 43 15.58 18.43 0.45
N TYR A 44 15.35 19.65 -0.02
CA TYR A 44 15.01 20.81 0.79
C TYR A 44 13.64 21.33 0.40
N PHE A 45 12.77 21.47 1.39
CA PHE A 45 11.37 21.76 1.16
C PHE A 45 10.82 22.66 2.25
N ARG A 46 9.59 23.12 2.04
CA ARG A 46 8.76 23.77 3.04
C ARG A 46 7.62 22.83 3.38
N PHE A 47 7.34 22.67 4.66
CA PHE A 47 6.18 21.93 5.14
C PHE A 47 5.43 22.77 6.16
N LEU A 48 4.14 23.01 5.92
CA LEU A 48 3.26 23.85 6.76
C LEU A 48 3.92 25.17 7.17
N GLY A 49 4.59 25.81 6.20
CA GLY A 49 5.23 27.10 6.40
C GLY A 49 6.68 27.06 6.88
N LYS A 50 7.21 25.91 7.31
CA LYS A 50 8.56 25.75 7.90
C LYS A 50 9.55 25.18 6.89
N ASN A 51 10.78 25.70 6.89
CA ASN A 51 11.86 25.16 6.06
C ASN A 51 12.39 23.87 6.69
N MET A 52 12.52 22.82 5.90
CA MET A 52 12.98 21.50 6.29
C MET A 52 13.94 20.93 5.25
N GLY A 53 14.66 19.87 5.62
CA GLY A 53 15.45 19.08 4.70
C GLY A 53 15.55 17.64 5.18
N ALA A 54 15.61 16.70 4.24
CA ALA A 54 15.70 15.28 4.53
C ALA A 54 16.54 14.56 3.47
N SER A 55 17.13 13.42 3.86
CA SER A 55 17.70 12.46 2.92
C SER A 55 16.56 11.66 2.28
N ALA A 56 16.02 12.17 1.17
CA ALA A 56 14.83 11.61 0.53
C ALA A 56 15.19 10.34 -0.26
N GLY A 57 14.43 9.27 -0.05
CA GLY A 57 14.60 7.99 -0.71
C GLY A 57 14.01 6.84 0.11
N GLY A 58 13.80 5.69 -0.53
CA GLY A 58 13.21 4.51 0.11
C GLY A 58 14.14 3.90 1.16
N PHE A 59 13.57 3.47 2.27
CA PHE A 59 14.27 2.85 3.38
C PHE A 59 14.14 1.32 3.31
N THR A 60 15.27 0.63 3.38
CA THR A 60 15.33 -0.82 3.52
C THR A 60 15.37 -1.17 5.01
N PHE A 61 14.53 -2.12 5.40
CA PHE A 61 14.48 -2.68 6.75
C PHE A 61 14.63 -4.20 6.71
N ASP A 62 15.25 -4.77 7.74
CA ASP A 62 15.11 -6.19 8.05
C ASP A 62 13.85 -6.37 8.91
N VAL A 63 13.03 -7.38 8.59
CA VAL A 63 11.84 -7.71 9.36
C VAL A 63 12.23 -8.70 10.45
N ALA A 64 12.06 -8.28 11.72
CA ALA A 64 12.56 -9.05 12.85
C ALA A 64 11.96 -10.47 12.89
N GLY A 65 12.83 -11.46 13.01
CA GLY A 65 12.43 -12.86 13.18
C GLY A 65 11.96 -13.58 11.91
N THR A 66 11.94 -12.93 10.74
CA THR A 66 11.55 -13.59 9.48
C THR A 66 12.73 -13.81 8.53
N GLY A 67 13.76 -12.96 8.61
CA GLY A 67 14.87 -12.95 7.64
C GLY A 67 14.52 -12.28 6.31
N ASP A 68 13.32 -11.71 6.21
CA ASP A 68 12.87 -10.95 5.05
C ASP A 68 13.32 -9.49 5.14
N ARG A 69 13.32 -8.83 3.97
CA ARG A 69 13.52 -7.39 3.85
C ARG A 69 12.27 -6.68 3.37
N LEU A 70 12.09 -5.47 3.87
CA LEU A 70 11.01 -4.57 3.50
C LEU A 70 11.60 -3.28 2.92
N LEU A 71 11.12 -2.86 1.76
CA LEU A 71 11.33 -1.49 1.27
C LEU A 71 10.12 -0.64 1.65
N GLY A 72 10.34 0.45 2.37
CA GLY A 72 9.32 1.38 2.82
C GLY A 72 9.64 2.82 2.45
N TRP A 73 8.61 3.65 2.41
CA TRP A 73 8.68 5.08 2.07
C TRP A 73 8.02 5.91 3.15
N CYS A 74 8.58 7.07 3.48
CA CYS A 74 8.01 7.98 4.46
C CYS A 74 6.66 8.54 3.99
N VAL A 75 5.64 8.48 4.84
CA VAL A 75 4.34 9.17 4.66
C VAL A 75 4.03 10.12 5.83
N ASP A 76 5.06 10.45 6.62
CA ASP A 76 4.95 11.25 7.84
C ASP A 76 6.20 12.15 7.99
N ILE A 77 6.16 13.32 7.36
CA ILE A 77 7.25 14.31 7.34
C ILE A 77 7.55 14.89 8.72
N ASP A 78 6.56 14.93 9.62
CA ASP A 78 6.69 15.61 10.92
C ASP A 78 7.58 14.84 11.91
N HIS A 79 7.79 13.54 11.69
CA HIS A 79 8.59 12.69 12.56
C HIS A 79 9.94 12.36 11.94
N VAL A 80 10.92 12.04 12.78
CA VAL A 80 12.22 11.51 12.33
C VAL A 80 12.16 10.00 12.34
N LEU A 81 12.71 9.36 11.31
CA LEU A 81 12.79 7.91 11.26
C LEU A 81 13.71 7.40 12.38
N ILE A 82 13.19 6.50 13.21
CA ILE A 82 14.02 5.76 14.18
C ILE A 82 14.75 4.65 13.41
N GLN A 83 16.08 4.65 13.50
CA GLN A 83 16.96 3.74 12.75
C GLN A 83 17.38 2.49 13.54
N SER A 84 16.66 2.15 14.60
CA SER A 84 16.78 0.89 15.33
C SER A 84 15.46 0.13 15.27
N ALA A 85 15.48 -1.16 15.59
CA ALA A 85 14.28 -2.00 15.73
C ALA A 85 13.09 -1.24 16.34
N THR A 86 12.07 -1.04 15.51
CA THR A 86 10.90 -0.19 15.82
C THR A 86 9.61 -0.94 15.50
N PRO A 87 8.62 -0.96 16.41
CA PRO A 87 7.33 -1.61 16.17
C PRO A 87 6.43 -0.77 15.26
N TYR A 88 5.80 -1.44 14.30
CA TYR A 88 4.80 -0.89 13.38
C TYR A 88 3.57 -1.77 13.34
N THR A 89 2.40 -1.16 13.16
CA THR A 89 1.15 -1.90 12.91
C THR A 89 0.54 -1.50 11.57
N PRO A 90 0.04 -2.45 10.77
CA PRO A 90 -0.73 -2.13 9.58
C PRO A 90 -1.98 -1.31 9.93
N ASN A 91 -2.12 -0.14 9.30
CA ASN A 91 -3.25 0.76 9.51
C ASN A 91 -3.85 1.20 8.16
N PRO A 92 -4.84 0.47 7.61
CA PRO A 92 -5.48 0.83 6.35
C PRO A 92 -6.30 2.13 6.44
N GLY A 93 -6.60 2.60 7.65
CA GLY A 93 -7.32 3.85 7.90
C GLY A 93 -6.40 5.06 8.12
N LEU A 94 -5.10 4.93 7.85
CA LEU A 94 -4.12 6.00 8.09
C LEU A 94 -4.40 7.26 7.23
N PHE A 95 -4.94 7.06 6.02
CA PHE A 95 -5.27 8.13 5.09
C PHE A 95 -6.69 7.99 4.52
N GLY A 96 -7.24 9.10 4.03
CA GLY A 96 -8.50 9.12 3.27
C GLY A 96 -8.37 8.49 1.88
N SER A 97 -9.51 8.18 1.26
CA SER A 97 -9.55 7.44 -0.01
C SER A 97 -8.81 8.12 -1.16
N GLU A 98 -8.84 9.45 -1.22
CA GLU A 98 -8.16 10.22 -2.29
C GLU A 98 -6.65 9.98 -2.27
N VAL A 99 -6.01 10.16 -1.11
CA VAL A 99 -4.57 9.90 -0.93
C VAL A 99 -4.23 8.46 -1.24
N VAL A 100 -5.03 7.50 -0.76
CA VAL A 100 -4.81 6.07 -1.02
C VAL A 100 -4.89 5.77 -2.53
N THR A 101 -5.88 6.31 -3.24
CA THR A 101 -6.02 6.15 -4.69
C THR A 101 -4.87 6.76 -5.47
N ASN A 102 -4.42 7.97 -5.09
CA ASN A 102 -3.30 8.62 -5.76
C ASN A 102 -1.98 7.89 -5.52
N LEU A 103 -1.74 7.39 -4.31
CA LEU A 103 -0.59 6.55 -4.03
C LEU A 103 -0.65 5.23 -4.80
N ASP A 104 -1.81 4.57 -4.89
CA ASP A 104 -1.95 3.36 -5.70
C ASP A 104 -1.61 3.61 -7.18
N ARG A 105 -2.06 4.73 -7.75
CA ARG A 105 -1.68 5.17 -9.11
C ARG A 105 -0.17 5.39 -9.23
N LEU A 106 0.44 6.15 -8.31
CA LEU A 106 1.87 6.41 -8.29
C LEU A 106 2.69 5.11 -8.23
N PHE A 107 2.36 4.21 -7.32
CA PHE A 107 3.06 2.94 -7.20
C PHE A 107 2.85 2.07 -8.44
N THR A 108 1.62 1.96 -8.93
CA THR A 108 1.29 1.19 -10.14
C THR A 108 2.05 1.66 -11.37
N GLN A 109 2.21 2.98 -11.53
CA GLN A 109 2.78 3.56 -12.74
C GLN A 109 4.30 3.70 -12.68
N HIS A 110 4.89 3.94 -11.50
CA HIS A 110 6.28 4.39 -11.39
C HIS A 110 7.15 3.62 -10.39
N TYR A 111 6.62 2.73 -9.56
CA TYR A 111 7.45 2.03 -8.56
C TYR A 111 8.58 1.19 -9.17
N ALA A 112 8.35 0.62 -10.36
CA ALA A 112 9.36 -0.12 -11.12
C ALA A 112 10.45 0.78 -11.73
N ASP A 113 10.18 2.07 -11.94
CA ASP A 113 11.12 3.05 -12.51
C ASP A 113 12.10 3.60 -11.47
N VAL A 114 11.91 3.27 -10.19
CA VAL A 114 12.79 3.67 -9.09
C VAL A 114 14.01 2.75 -9.07
N VAL A 115 15.12 3.20 -9.62
CA VAL A 115 16.32 2.36 -9.85
C VAL A 115 17.63 2.95 -9.31
N ASP A 116 17.63 4.22 -8.94
CA ASP A 116 18.81 4.96 -8.46
C ASP A 116 18.45 6.05 -7.44
N ALA A 117 19.45 6.79 -6.97
CA ALA A 117 19.27 7.75 -5.89
C ALA A 117 18.33 8.91 -6.28
N VAL A 118 18.37 9.34 -7.54
CA VAL A 118 17.55 10.45 -8.04
C VAL A 118 16.10 10.01 -8.17
N SER A 119 15.84 8.88 -8.84
CA SER A 119 14.50 8.31 -8.95
C SER A 119 13.92 7.91 -7.59
N SER A 120 14.76 7.45 -6.65
CA SER A 120 14.37 7.18 -5.26
C SER A 120 13.94 8.46 -4.54
N ALA A 121 14.76 9.51 -4.55
CA ALA A 121 14.42 10.78 -3.94
C ALA A 121 13.16 11.41 -4.58
N ALA A 122 13.05 11.36 -5.91
CA ALA A 122 11.90 11.88 -6.65
C ALA A 122 10.60 11.15 -6.28
N PHE A 123 10.66 9.82 -6.12
CA PHE A 123 9.51 9.03 -5.70
C PHE A 123 9.08 9.38 -4.27
N GLN A 124 10.03 9.60 -3.35
CA GLN A 124 9.73 10.07 -2.00
C GLN A 124 9.09 11.47 -1.99
N VAL A 125 9.55 12.38 -2.85
CA VAL A 125 8.95 13.72 -3.03
C VAL A 125 7.53 13.62 -3.58
N ALA A 126 7.29 12.80 -4.59
CA ALA A 126 5.94 12.58 -5.14
C ALA A 126 4.98 12.00 -4.08
N ILE A 127 5.45 11.11 -3.21
CA ILE A 127 4.64 10.60 -2.08
C ILE A 127 4.25 11.75 -1.14
N TRP A 128 5.19 12.62 -0.78
CA TRP A 128 4.91 13.75 0.12
C TRP A 128 3.91 14.74 -0.48
N GLU A 129 4.09 15.08 -1.76
CA GLU A 129 3.14 15.91 -2.51
C GLU A 129 1.71 15.33 -2.43
N LEU A 130 1.54 14.05 -2.75
CA LEU A 130 0.21 13.42 -2.76
C LEU A 130 -0.40 13.24 -1.36
N VAL A 131 0.44 13.01 -0.34
CA VAL A 131 -0.02 12.84 1.05
C VAL A 131 -0.51 14.16 1.65
N TYR A 132 0.17 15.27 1.36
CA TYR A 132 -0.08 16.55 2.03
C TYR A 132 -0.87 17.56 1.22
N ASP A 133 -0.84 17.47 -0.11
CA ASP A 133 -1.55 18.39 -1.02
C ASP A 133 -2.64 17.71 -1.86
N GLY A 134 -2.74 16.37 -1.77
CA GLY A 134 -3.83 15.60 -2.39
C GLY A 134 -3.78 15.70 -3.92
N GLY A 135 -4.92 16.04 -4.53
CA GLY A 135 -5.03 16.20 -5.99
C GLY A 135 -4.54 17.54 -6.58
N ASN A 136 -4.23 18.56 -5.75
CA ASN A 136 -3.74 19.86 -6.24
C ASN A 136 -2.21 19.88 -6.33
N VAL A 137 -1.69 19.03 -7.19
CA VAL A 137 -0.26 18.75 -7.31
C VAL A 137 0.51 19.97 -7.82
N SER A 138 1.43 20.49 -7.02
CA SER A 138 2.37 21.55 -7.36
C SER A 138 3.62 21.50 -6.48
N LEU A 139 4.76 21.04 -7.02
CA LEU A 139 6.03 21.04 -6.27
C LEU A 139 6.50 22.42 -5.80
N GLY A 140 5.92 23.52 -6.29
CA GLY A 140 6.26 24.89 -5.92
C GLY A 140 5.31 25.55 -4.90
N GLY A 141 4.26 24.89 -4.45
CA GLY A 141 3.26 25.48 -3.56
C GLY A 141 2.40 24.44 -2.84
N GLY A 142 1.60 24.88 -1.87
CA GLY A 142 0.81 23.95 -1.03
C GLY A 142 1.36 23.85 0.39
N ALA A 143 0.89 22.82 1.10
CA ALA A 143 1.34 22.43 2.42
C ALA A 143 2.77 21.87 2.36
N PHE A 144 3.08 21.05 1.35
CA PHE A 144 4.41 20.65 0.95
C PHE A 144 4.84 21.43 -0.30
N SER A 145 6.10 21.85 -0.36
CA SER A 145 6.64 22.46 -1.58
C SER A 145 8.16 22.37 -1.56
N LEU A 146 8.78 22.02 -2.68
CA LEU A 146 10.23 22.07 -2.85
C LEU A 146 10.76 23.51 -2.77
N ARG A 147 12.06 23.59 -2.48
CA ARG A 147 12.83 24.83 -2.50
C ARG A 147 14.02 24.64 -3.44
N GLY A 148 14.48 25.71 -4.07
CA GLY A 148 15.57 25.68 -5.07
C GLY A 148 16.97 25.28 -4.56
N ALA A 149 17.07 24.70 -3.36
CA ALA A 149 18.27 23.97 -2.93
C ALA A 149 18.17 22.46 -3.20
N THR A 150 16.97 21.95 -3.50
CA THR A 150 16.77 20.60 -4.03
C THR A 150 17.38 20.51 -5.43
N PRO A 151 18.11 19.45 -5.77
CA PRO A 151 18.64 19.30 -7.12
C PRO A 151 17.54 19.24 -8.17
N ASP A 152 17.69 19.98 -9.26
CA ASP A 152 16.73 20.04 -10.38
C ASP A 152 16.37 18.65 -10.92
N SER A 153 17.34 17.72 -10.94
CA SER A 153 17.09 16.34 -11.39
C SER A 153 16.08 15.56 -10.53
N VAL A 154 15.97 15.88 -9.23
CA VAL A 154 14.98 15.29 -8.34
C VAL A 154 13.61 15.96 -8.56
N GLU A 155 13.59 17.28 -8.71
CA GLU A 155 12.38 18.05 -8.97
C GLU A 155 11.73 17.66 -10.30
N ASP A 156 12.51 17.65 -11.39
CA ASP A 156 12.05 17.25 -12.72
C ASP A 156 11.50 15.82 -12.72
N LYS A 157 12.20 14.89 -12.07
CA LYS A 157 11.78 13.49 -12.02
C LYS A 157 10.55 13.28 -11.13
N ALA A 158 10.40 14.06 -10.06
CA ALA A 158 9.21 14.02 -9.23
C ALA A 158 8.01 14.59 -9.99
N ALA A 159 8.19 15.69 -10.73
CA ALA A 159 7.17 16.25 -11.61
C ALA A 159 6.72 15.22 -12.67
N ASP A 160 7.65 14.48 -13.27
CA ASP A 160 7.32 13.39 -14.20
C ASP A 160 6.48 12.29 -13.53
N PHE A 161 6.85 11.84 -12.33
CA PHE A 161 6.11 10.82 -11.59
C PHE A 161 4.72 11.26 -11.12
N LEU A 162 4.51 12.58 -11.03
CA LEU A 162 3.25 13.17 -10.64
C LEU A 162 2.27 13.33 -11.82
N VAL A 163 2.71 13.06 -13.06
CA VAL A 163 1.84 12.96 -14.23
C VAL A 163 1.14 11.59 -14.23
N LEU A 164 0.12 11.47 -13.39
CA LEU A 164 -0.63 10.23 -13.19
C LEU A 164 -1.84 10.12 -14.11
N ASP A 165 -2.04 8.95 -14.70
CA ASP A 165 -3.30 8.57 -15.34
C ASP A 165 -4.19 7.71 -14.41
N GLU A 166 -5.28 7.15 -14.93
CA GLU A 166 -6.26 6.38 -14.17
C GLU A 166 -5.79 4.94 -13.80
N ARG A 167 -4.63 4.47 -14.27
CA ARG A 167 -4.13 3.12 -13.99
C ARG A 167 -3.73 2.97 -12.51
N ALA A 168 -4.27 1.93 -11.87
CA ALA A 168 -4.11 1.63 -10.46
C ALA A 168 -4.19 0.10 -10.22
N GLY A 169 -3.92 -0.38 -9.00
CA GLY A 169 -4.05 -1.78 -8.61
C GLY A 169 -2.88 -2.69 -9.00
N GLY A 170 -1.74 -2.14 -9.39
CA GLY A 170 -0.52 -2.91 -9.70
C GLY A 170 0.18 -3.44 -8.45
N TYR A 171 -0.03 -2.80 -7.30
CA TYR A 171 0.59 -3.14 -6.02
C TYR A 171 -0.43 -3.18 -4.89
N LEU A 172 -0.23 -4.08 -3.95
CA LEU A 172 -0.87 -4.04 -2.65
C LEU A 172 -0.07 -3.11 -1.73
N LEU A 173 -0.66 -1.94 -1.42
CA LEU A 173 -0.07 -0.99 -0.48
C LEU A 173 -0.41 -1.36 0.96
N THR A 174 0.59 -1.36 1.82
CA THR A 174 0.43 -1.50 3.27
C THR A 174 0.96 -0.25 3.95
N PHE A 175 0.07 0.45 4.66
CA PHE A 175 0.42 1.60 5.48
C PHE A 175 0.77 1.11 6.88
N LEU A 176 1.93 1.53 7.38
CA LEU A 176 2.52 1.08 8.63
C LEU A 176 2.58 2.26 9.59
N ASP A 177 1.78 2.20 10.65
CA ASP A 177 1.74 3.22 11.70
C ASP A 177 2.72 2.84 12.82
N SER A 178 3.69 3.72 13.08
CA SER A 178 4.71 3.51 14.10
C SER A 178 4.07 3.48 15.49
N GLN A 179 4.40 2.46 16.26
CA GLN A 179 3.99 2.30 17.66
C GLN A 179 5.13 2.66 18.64
N ALA A 180 6.18 3.33 18.15
CA ALA A 180 7.31 3.74 18.97
C ALA A 180 6.88 4.72 20.07
N SER A 181 7.45 4.55 21.27
CA SER A 181 7.17 5.36 22.45
C SER A 181 8.45 5.54 23.28
N PRO A 182 8.68 6.70 23.91
CA PRO A 182 7.80 7.88 23.96
C PRO A 182 7.87 8.78 22.73
N VAL A 183 8.84 8.56 21.84
CA VAL A 183 9.00 9.33 20.59
C VAL A 183 8.55 8.46 19.43
N LYS A 184 7.64 9.00 18.62
CA LYS A 184 7.10 8.31 17.44
C LYS A 184 8.10 8.34 16.29
N SER A 185 8.24 7.23 15.56
CA SER A 185 8.96 7.17 14.28
C SER A 185 8.04 7.55 13.12
N GLN A 186 8.61 7.91 11.97
CA GLN A 186 7.84 8.13 10.75
C GLN A 186 6.94 6.94 10.41
N ASN A 187 5.69 7.21 10.06
CA ASN A 187 4.85 6.23 9.40
C ASN A 187 5.35 5.93 8.00
N LEU A 188 5.10 4.70 7.54
CA LEU A 188 5.64 4.20 6.28
C LEU A 188 4.53 3.68 5.36
N VAL A 189 4.79 3.67 4.06
CA VAL A 189 4.07 2.85 3.09
C VAL A 189 5.03 1.87 2.44
N THR A 190 4.58 0.63 2.26
CA THR A 190 5.30 -0.41 1.53
C THR A 190 4.39 -1.04 0.49
N ALA A 191 4.99 -1.64 -0.54
CA ALA A 191 4.29 -2.19 -1.68
C ALA A 191 4.76 -3.61 -1.98
N ALA A 192 3.80 -4.52 -2.13
CA ALA A 192 4.02 -5.86 -2.67
C ALA A 192 3.28 -5.99 -4.00
N PRO A 193 3.74 -6.82 -4.95
CA PRO A 193 2.99 -7.07 -6.19
C PRO A 193 1.56 -7.51 -5.88
N ALA A 194 0.58 -6.89 -6.54
CA ALA A 194 -0.81 -7.30 -6.38
C ALA A 194 -0.99 -8.73 -6.93
N PRO A 195 -1.75 -9.61 -6.24
CA PRO A 195 -2.08 -10.92 -6.79
C PRO A 195 -2.82 -10.76 -8.12
N VAL A 196 -2.22 -11.22 -9.21
CA VAL A 196 -2.87 -11.18 -10.53
C VAL A 196 -3.88 -12.33 -10.61
N PRO A 197 -5.19 -12.06 -10.76
CA PRO A 197 -6.15 -13.13 -10.98
C PRO A 197 -5.75 -13.89 -12.24
N LEU A 198 -5.50 -15.19 -12.11
CA LEU A 198 -5.25 -16.05 -13.27
C LEU A 198 -6.40 -15.82 -14.28
N PRO A 199 -6.10 -15.60 -15.57
CA PRO A 199 -7.14 -15.40 -16.56
C PRO A 199 -8.18 -16.52 -16.45
N ALA A 200 -9.47 -16.16 -16.42
CA ALA A 200 -10.54 -17.15 -16.37
C ALA A 200 -10.41 -18.19 -17.50
N SER A 201 -9.79 -17.81 -18.63
CA SER A 201 -9.43 -18.72 -19.72
C SER A 201 -8.45 -19.83 -19.30
N ALA A 202 -7.46 -19.56 -18.44
CA ALA A 202 -6.55 -20.59 -17.93
C ALA A 202 -7.29 -21.57 -17.01
N ALA A 203 -8.15 -21.05 -16.13
CA ALA A 203 -9.00 -21.88 -15.28
C ALA A 203 -9.99 -22.71 -16.09
N LEU A 204 -10.61 -22.12 -17.13
CA LEU A 204 -11.52 -22.81 -18.05
C LEU A 204 -10.80 -23.83 -18.93
N MET A 205 -9.57 -23.56 -19.37
CA MET A 205 -8.77 -24.51 -20.13
C MET A 205 -8.41 -25.73 -19.29
N LEU A 206 -7.98 -25.52 -18.03
CA LEU A 206 -7.73 -26.61 -17.08
C LEU A 206 -9.01 -27.39 -16.75
N ALA A 207 -10.12 -26.69 -16.54
CA ALA A 207 -11.43 -27.33 -16.32
C ALA A 207 -11.88 -28.14 -17.54
N GLY A 208 -11.68 -27.62 -18.75
CA GLY A 208 -11.97 -28.32 -20.01
C GLY A 208 -11.11 -29.57 -20.17
N LEU A 209 -9.80 -29.48 -19.94
CA LEU A 209 -8.87 -30.62 -19.97
C LEU A 209 -9.26 -31.71 -18.95
N ALA A 210 -9.63 -31.32 -17.74
CA ALA A 210 -10.13 -32.25 -16.72
C ALA A 210 -11.41 -32.95 -17.19
N ALA A 211 -12.39 -32.20 -17.71
CA ALA A 211 -13.63 -32.77 -18.24
C ALA A 211 -13.38 -33.76 -19.39
N PHE A 212 -12.45 -33.46 -20.30
CA PHE A 212 -12.08 -34.39 -21.38
C PHE A 212 -11.40 -35.66 -20.86
N ALA A 213 -10.52 -35.55 -19.86
CA ALA A 213 -9.87 -36.71 -19.24
C ALA A 213 -10.89 -37.64 -18.57
N PHE A 214 -11.84 -37.09 -17.80
CA PHE A 214 -12.92 -37.85 -17.19
C PHE A 214 -13.86 -38.49 -18.22
N ALA A 215 -14.22 -37.75 -19.28
CA ALA A 215 -15.07 -38.27 -20.36
C ALA A 215 -14.43 -39.44 -21.13
N ARG A 216 -13.09 -39.44 -21.26
CA ARG A 216 -12.35 -40.54 -21.88
C ARG A 216 -12.27 -41.80 -21.00
N GLN A 217 -12.28 -41.62 -19.69
CA GLN A 217 -12.20 -42.72 -18.73
C GLN A 217 -13.54 -43.47 -18.61
N GLY A 218 -14.66 -42.77 -18.66
CA GLY A 218 -16.01 -43.36 -18.66
C GLY A 218 -16.38 -44.13 -19.94
N ARG A 219 -15.57 -44.07 -21.00
CA ARG A 219 -15.75 -44.84 -22.26
C ARG A 219 -14.93 -46.13 -22.30
N ARG A 220 -14.13 -46.40 -21.27
CA ARG A 220 -13.28 -47.60 -21.15
C ARG A 220 -13.79 -48.59 -20.09
N ALA A 221 -14.96 -48.34 -19.52
CA ALA A 221 -15.75 -49.28 -18.73
C ALA A 221 -16.94 -49.74 -19.59
#